data_AF-A0A7S2ARR0-F1
#
_entry.id   AF-A0A7S2ARR0-F1
#
_cell.length_a   1.000
_cell.length_b   1.000
_cell.length_c   1.000
_cell.angle_alpha   90.00
_cell.angle_beta   90.00
_cell.angle_gamma   90.00
#
_symmetry.space_group_name_H-M   'P 1'
#
loop_
_entity.id
_entity.type
_entity.pdbx_description
1 polymer ?
#
loop_
_entity_poly.entity_id
_entity_poly.type
_entity_poly.pdbx_seq_one_letter_code
_entity_poly.pdbx_strand_id
1 'polypeptide(L)'
;KSYQTINCPHCRKINIWKNADYKEGLKTTCTYAECGREFQTINCPHCRKLNVWKDGDYKSGAVNVCAYEACGKAFQTMTCPHCWNINVWKDADYEQGLVTTCPYSGCGKSYQALDCPHCQRINVRKSADYGKGLIYTCAYEDCAKTYQTIGCPHCQRINVRTDPDYEQGLVYKCAHAECQGTYQTIGCPHCQTINVRKKADCHRGFIYGCANVKCKKKFQTIGCPHCKRINIWNDADYKEGLVHTCAYDQCEKNFQTITCPHCERVNMWKDDFYSPGDTIACPYAECGKEFQAVNCPRCEVLNIWKDANYQHGLCYTCVDEECNGKFKTVDGRVLTAN
;
A
#
# COMPACT_ATOMS: atom_id res chain seq x y z
N LYS A 1 8.10 47.62 14.27
CA LYS A 1 6.79 47.04 13.90
C LYS A 1 6.81 46.83 12.39
N SER A 2 6.66 45.59 11.93
CA SER A 2 6.56 45.27 10.50
C SER A 2 5.09 45.33 10.09
N TYR A 3 4.79 46.04 9.00
CA TYR A 3 3.47 46.08 8.40
C TYR A 3 3.56 45.40 7.04
N GLN A 4 2.50 44.72 6.63
CA GLN A 4 2.32 44.26 5.25
C GLN A 4 1.11 44.96 4.66
N THR A 5 1.19 45.27 3.37
CA THR A 5 0.13 45.97 2.65
C THR A 5 -0.15 45.32 1.31
N ILE A 6 -1.42 45.18 0.94
CA ILE A 6 -1.82 44.73 -0.39
C ILE A 6 -3.04 45.49 -0.87
N ASN A 7 -3.07 45.84 -2.15
CA ASN A 7 -4.23 46.48 -2.75
C ASN A 7 -5.30 45.42 -3.03
N CYS A 8 -6.53 45.64 -2.57
CA CYS A 8 -7.65 44.82 -2.95
C CYS A 8 -7.88 44.96 -4.47
N PRO A 9 -7.92 43.87 -5.24
CA PRO A 9 -8.13 43.94 -6.69
C PRO A 9 -9.52 44.42 -7.10
N HIS A 10 -10.49 44.39 -6.17
CA HIS A 10 -11.88 44.79 -6.41
C HIS A 10 -12.11 46.28 -6.17
N CYS A 11 -11.68 46.82 -5.03
CA CYS A 11 -11.93 48.21 -4.64
C CYS A 11 -10.68 49.11 -4.68
N ARG A 12 -9.50 48.54 -4.96
CA ARG A 12 -8.19 49.22 -5.00
C ARG A 12 -7.72 49.84 -3.67
N LYS A 13 -8.46 49.65 -2.58
CA LYS A 13 -8.06 50.09 -1.24
C LYS A 13 -6.96 49.19 -0.67
N ILE A 14 -6.13 49.78 0.20
CA ILE A 14 -4.96 49.12 0.81
C ILE A 14 -5.40 48.35 2.05
N ASN A 15 -5.29 47.03 2.02
CA ASN A 15 -5.41 46.21 3.22
C ASN A 15 -4.09 46.29 3.99
N ILE A 16 -4.15 46.45 5.31
CA ILE A 16 -2.98 46.63 6.18
C ILE A 16 -2.99 45.59 7.29
N TRP A 17 -1.95 44.77 7.36
CA TRP A 17 -1.73 43.80 8.42
C TRP A 17 -0.69 44.33 9.40
N LYS A 18 -1.15 44.75 10.58
CA LYS A 18 -0.33 45.40 11.61
C LYS A 18 0.72 44.49 12.23
N ASN A 19 0.54 43.17 12.12
CA ASN A 19 1.43 42.15 12.67
C ASN A 19 2.23 41.41 11.59
N ALA A 20 2.15 41.83 10.32
CA ALA A 20 2.73 41.11 9.18
C ALA A 20 2.34 39.62 9.15
N ASP A 21 1.08 39.34 9.48
CA ASP A 21 0.45 38.01 9.51
C ASP A 21 -0.18 37.62 8.17
N TYR A 22 -0.07 38.46 7.14
CA TYR A 22 -0.50 38.12 5.80
C TYR A 22 0.37 36.97 5.24
N LYS A 23 -0.30 35.98 4.65
CA LYS A 23 0.32 34.81 4.02
C LYS A 23 -0.16 34.69 2.58
N GLU A 24 0.78 34.65 1.65
CA GLU A 24 0.50 34.41 0.24
C GLU A 24 -0.26 33.08 0.05
N GLY A 25 -1.11 33.02 -0.98
CA GLY A 25 -1.92 31.85 -1.31
C GLY A 25 -3.11 31.58 -0.37
N LEU A 26 -3.22 32.25 0.79
CA LEU A 26 -4.42 32.17 1.62
C LEU A 26 -5.52 33.11 1.12
N LYS A 27 -6.77 32.61 1.15
CA LYS A 27 -7.94 33.44 0.89
C LYS A 27 -7.97 34.60 1.86
N THR A 28 -8.06 35.80 1.29
CA THR A 28 -8.06 37.05 2.02
C THR A 28 -9.34 37.80 1.69
N THR A 29 -10.13 38.10 2.72
CA THR A 29 -11.31 38.98 2.59
C THR A 29 -10.87 40.43 2.73
N CYS A 30 -11.32 41.31 1.83
CA CYS A 30 -11.06 42.74 1.92
C CYS A 30 -11.58 43.31 3.25
N THR A 31 -10.74 43.99 4.03
CA THR A 31 -11.08 44.52 5.36
C THR A 31 -12.11 45.66 5.32
N TYR A 32 -12.39 46.21 4.14
CA TYR A 32 -13.36 47.26 3.94
C TYR A 32 -14.74 46.65 3.73
N ALA A 33 -15.67 46.93 4.65
CA ALA A 33 -17.00 46.31 4.71
C ALA A 33 -17.82 46.50 3.42
N GLU A 34 -17.68 47.64 2.76
CA GLU A 34 -18.35 47.94 1.49
C GLU A 34 -17.83 47.10 0.31
N CYS A 35 -16.63 46.54 0.43
CA CYS A 35 -16.08 45.62 -0.55
C CYS A 35 -16.35 44.18 -0.13
N GLY A 36 -15.83 43.75 1.02
CA GLY A 36 -16.03 42.41 1.57
C GLY A 36 -15.65 41.23 0.67
N ARG A 37 -15.07 41.47 -0.52
CA ARG A 37 -14.76 40.43 -1.50
C ARG A 37 -13.46 39.72 -1.15
N GLU A 38 -13.44 38.42 -1.43
CA GLU A 38 -12.25 37.59 -1.30
C GLU A 38 -11.30 37.79 -2.47
N PHE A 39 -10.02 37.54 -2.23
CA PHE A 39 -8.99 37.41 -3.27
C PHE A 39 -7.81 36.60 -2.71
N GLN A 40 -6.94 36.14 -3.60
CA GLN A 40 -5.67 35.50 -3.25
C GLN A 40 -4.56 36.10 -4.09
N THR A 41 -3.34 36.11 -3.54
CA THR A 41 -2.17 36.55 -4.30
C THR A 41 -0.94 35.73 -3.96
N ILE A 42 -0.06 35.57 -4.94
CA ILE A 42 1.23 34.87 -4.83
C ILE A 42 2.25 35.59 -5.69
N ASN A 43 3.45 35.80 -5.15
CA ASN A 43 4.56 36.32 -5.94
C ASN A 43 5.10 35.24 -6.89
N CYS A 44 5.21 35.57 -8.17
CA CYS A 44 5.81 34.68 -9.15
C CYS A 44 7.27 34.40 -8.75
N PRO A 45 7.70 33.14 -8.63
CA PRO A 45 9.06 32.83 -8.19
C PRO A 45 10.12 33.11 -9.27
N HIS A 46 9.69 33.40 -10.51
CA HIS A 46 10.57 33.73 -11.65
C HIS A 46 10.82 35.23 -11.79
N CYS A 47 9.76 36.05 -11.72
CA CYS A 47 9.85 37.50 -11.95
C CYS A 47 9.51 38.36 -10.73
N ARG A 48 9.12 37.73 -9.60
CA ARG A 48 8.71 38.38 -8.34
C ARG A 48 7.49 39.31 -8.45
N LYS A 49 6.80 39.32 -9.59
CA LYS A 49 5.56 40.08 -9.75
C LYS A 49 4.39 39.35 -9.08
N LEU A 50 3.47 40.12 -8.52
CA LEU A 50 2.32 39.62 -7.76
C LEU A 50 1.22 39.11 -8.70
N ASN A 51 0.96 37.81 -8.66
CA ASN A 51 -0.21 37.22 -9.32
C ASN A 51 -1.42 37.38 -8.41
N VAL A 52 -2.59 37.62 -9.02
CA VAL A 52 -3.82 37.92 -8.30
C VAL A 52 -4.96 37.08 -8.84
N TRP A 53 -5.57 36.31 -7.96
CA TRP A 53 -6.80 35.55 -8.20
C TRP A 53 -7.94 36.33 -7.57
N LYS A 54 -8.69 37.06 -8.40
CA LYS A 54 -9.71 38.01 -7.93
C LYS A 54 -10.85 37.32 -7.21
N ASP A 55 -11.17 36.08 -7.55
CA ASP A 55 -12.28 35.35 -6.93
C ASP A 55 -11.81 34.38 -5.84
N GLY A 56 -10.52 34.42 -5.49
CA GLY A 56 -9.93 33.51 -4.51
C GLY A 56 -10.01 32.06 -4.96
N ASP A 57 -9.83 31.81 -6.26
CA ASP A 57 -9.88 30.49 -6.89
C ASP A 57 -8.49 29.87 -7.09
N TYR A 58 -7.45 30.40 -6.44
CA TYR A 58 -6.12 29.82 -6.48
C TYR A 58 -6.14 28.41 -5.85
N LYS A 59 -5.61 27.44 -6.60
CA LYS A 59 -5.49 26.05 -6.18
C LYS A 59 -4.04 25.73 -5.79
N SER A 60 -3.83 25.51 -4.50
CA SER A 60 -2.55 25.05 -3.95
C SER A 60 -2.13 23.73 -4.59
N GLY A 61 -0.87 23.62 -5.01
CA GLY A 61 -0.31 22.46 -5.72
C GLY A 61 -0.65 22.35 -7.20
N ALA A 62 -1.60 23.14 -7.72
CA ALA A 62 -1.89 23.16 -9.15
C ALA A 62 -0.82 23.93 -9.93
N VAL A 63 -0.61 23.56 -11.19
CA VAL A 63 0.27 24.30 -12.11
C VAL A 63 -0.37 25.65 -12.39
N ASN A 64 0.35 26.72 -12.06
CA ASN A 64 -0.05 28.10 -12.32
C ASN A 64 0.90 28.72 -13.33
N VAL A 65 0.39 29.59 -14.20
CA VAL A 65 1.20 30.36 -15.15
C VAL A 65 1.23 31.82 -14.70
N CYS A 66 2.41 32.45 -14.70
CA CYS A 66 2.53 33.86 -14.36
C CYS A 66 1.68 34.72 -15.32
N ALA A 67 0.74 35.51 -14.77
CA ALA A 67 -0.19 36.34 -15.51
C ALA A 67 0.47 37.47 -16.33
N TYR A 68 1.74 37.78 -16.03
CA TYR A 68 2.52 38.73 -16.80
C TYR A 68 3.17 38.04 -18.01
N GLU A 69 2.73 38.42 -19.21
CA GLU A 69 3.16 37.87 -20.50
C GLU A 69 4.69 37.81 -20.67
N ALA A 70 5.39 38.89 -20.30
CA ALA A 70 6.85 38.94 -20.36
C ALA A 70 7.55 37.87 -19.49
N CYS A 71 6.86 37.31 -18.49
CA CYS A 71 7.35 36.17 -17.73
C CYS A 71 6.78 34.87 -18.28
N GLY A 72 5.46 34.69 -18.32
CA GLY A 72 4.77 33.53 -18.89
C GLY A 72 5.16 32.15 -18.33
N LYS A 73 6.03 32.06 -17.32
CA LYS A 73 6.55 30.79 -16.79
C LYS A 73 5.56 30.13 -15.85
N ALA A 74 5.49 28.80 -15.95
CA ALA A 74 4.75 27.96 -15.02
C ALA A 74 5.46 27.87 -13.66
N PHE A 75 4.69 27.64 -12.60
CA PHE A 75 5.17 27.34 -11.26
C PHE A 75 4.07 26.64 -10.45
N GLN A 76 4.47 25.97 -9.36
CA GLN A 76 3.54 25.48 -8.34
C GLN A 76 3.97 25.99 -6.98
N THR A 77 2.99 26.14 -6.09
CA THR A 77 3.22 26.56 -4.71
C THR A 77 2.30 25.78 -3.77
N MET A 78 2.75 25.56 -2.54
CA MET A 78 1.95 24.90 -1.52
C MET A 78 2.40 25.32 -0.12
N THR A 79 1.43 25.61 0.74
CA THR A 79 1.72 25.95 2.14
C THR A 79 2.07 24.69 2.93
N CYS A 80 3.23 24.70 3.59
CA CYS A 80 3.64 23.63 4.48
C CYS A 80 2.70 23.59 5.71
N PRO A 81 2.07 22.44 6.03
CA PRO A 81 1.12 22.33 7.13
C PRO A 81 1.76 22.40 8.52
N HIS A 82 3.10 22.37 8.59
CA HIS A 82 3.86 22.37 9.85
C HIS A 82 4.33 23.76 10.27
N CYS A 83 4.72 24.61 9.32
CA CYS A 83 5.30 25.92 9.59
C CYS A 83 4.60 27.08 8.86
N TRP A 84 3.64 26.77 7.98
CA TRP A 84 2.88 27.75 7.19
C TRP A 84 3.72 28.58 6.21
N ASN A 85 4.98 28.19 5.97
CA ASN A 85 5.77 28.74 4.87
C ASN A 85 5.39 28.08 3.54
N ILE A 86 5.60 28.78 2.44
CA ILE A 86 5.20 28.33 1.10
C ILE A 86 6.36 27.62 0.43
N ASN A 87 6.16 26.32 0.17
CA ASN A 87 7.03 25.58 -0.73
C ASN A 87 6.77 26.02 -2.17
N VAL A 88 7.84 26.16 -2.95
CA VAL A 88 7.82 26.66 -4.31
C VAL A 88 8.51 25.65 -5.22
N TRP A 89 7.83 25.26 -6.29
CA TRP A 89 8.39 24.48 -7.39
C TRP A 89 8.42 25.36 -8.63
N LYS A 90 9.61 25.90 -8.92
CA LYS A 90 9.80 26.86 -10.01
C LYS A 90 9.51 26.26 -11.38
N ASP A 91 9.79 24.97 -11.55
CA ASP A 91 9.66 24.30 -12.84
C ASP A 91 8.33 23.54 -12.96
N ALA A 92 7.42 23.73 -12.00
CA ALA A 92 6.12 23.07 -11.94
C ALA A 92 6.20 21.53 -12.03
N ASP A 93 7.15 20.97 -11.29
CA ASP A 93 7.49 19.55 -11.22
C ASP A 93 6.96 18.85 -9.95
N TYR A 94 6.08 19.51 -9.18
CA TYR A 94 5.42 18.87 -8.04
C TYR A 94 4.36 17.88 -8.53
N GLU A 95 4.54 16.61 -8.16
CA GLU A 95 3.54 15.56 -8.33
C GLU A 95 2.80 15.29 -7.01
N GLN A 96 1.47 15.17 -7.08
CA GLN A 96 0.66 14.86 -5.92
C GLN A 96 1.00 13.48 -5.32
N GLY A 97 0.89 13.37 -4.00
CA GLY A 97 1.21 12.14 -3.27
C GLY A 97 2.71 11.93 -3.03
N LEU A 98 3.60 12.74 -3.61
CA LEU A 98 5.03 12.67 -3.27
C LEU A 98 5.29 13.18 -1.85
N VAL A 99 6.18 12.47 -1.14
CA VAL A 99 6.69 12.95 0.15
C VAL A 99 7.48 14.23 -0.10
N THR A 100 6.94 15.33 0.41
CA THR A 100 7.55 16.66 0.28
C THR A 100 8.16 17.04 1.62
N THR A 101 9.47 17.32 1.62
CA THR A 101 10.15 17.89 2.79
C THR A 101 10.15 19.41 2.70
N CYS A 102 9.73 20.08 3.77
CA CYS A 102 9.76 21.54 3.83
C CYS A 102 11.22 22.05 3.73
N PRO A 103 11.56 22.90 2.74
CA PRO A 103 12.94 23.32 2.50
C PRO A 103 13.43 24.38 3.51
N TYR A 104 12.53 24.93 4.32
CA TYR A 104 12.87 25.92 5.33
C TYR A 104 13.59 25.25 6.50
N SER A 105 14.79 25.73 6.81
CA SER A 105 15.67 25.20 7.87
C SER A 105 15.02 25.15 9.25
N GLY A 106 14.11 26.09 9.55
CA GLY A 106 13.34 26.10 10.80
C GLY A 106 12.21 25.07 10.87
N CYS A 107 11.94 24.32 9.78
CA CYS A 107 10.89 23.30 9.73
C CYS A 107 11.47 21.92 9.43
N GLY A 108 12.00 21.69 8.23
CA GLY A 108 12.55 20.40 7.79
C GLY A 108 11.60 19.19 7.84
N LYS A 109 10.32 19.38 8.21
CA LYS A 109 9.34 18.28 8.34
C LYS A 109 8.75 17.91 6.98
N SER A 110 8.50 16.61 6.81
CA SER A 110 7.85 16.08 5.62
C SER A 110 6.32 16.11 5.74
N TYR A 111 5.65 16.21 4.61
CA TYR A 111 4.22 16.09 4.46
C TYR A 111 3.90 15.51 3.08
N GLN A 112 2.66 15.12 2.85
CA GLN A 112 2.16 14.78 1.52
C GLN A 112 0.85 15.51 1.30
N ALA A 113 0.55 15.83 0.03
CA ALA A 113 -0.75 16.34 -0.32
C ALA A 113 -1.29 15.64 -1.57
N LEU A 114 -2.59 15.39 -1.57
CA LEU A 114 -3.28 14.65 -2.60
C LEU A 114 -4.69 15.19 -2.74
N ASP A 115 -5.18 15.35 -3.96
CA ASP A 115 -6.57 15.74 -4.18
C ASP A 115 -7.51 14.59 -3.80
N CYS A 116 -8.59 14.93 -3.09
CA CYS A 116 -9.66 13.98 -2.86
C CYS A 116 -10.30 13.63 -4.21
N PRO A 117 -10.41 12.34 -4.60
CA PRO A 117 -10.95 11.97 -5.91
C PRO A 117 -12.44 12.34 -6.04
N HIS A 118 -13.14 12.54 -4.93
CA HIS A 118 -14.58 12.84 -4.90
C HIS A 118 -14.91 14.32 -5.05
N CYS A 119 -14.07 15.22 -4.55
CA CYS A 119 -14.34 16.66 -4.58
C CYS A 119 -13.21 17.51 -5.17
N GLN A 120 -12.10 16.88 -5.58
CA GLN A 120 -10.93 17.52 -6.20
C GLN A 120 -10.30 18.63 -5.33
N ARG A 121 -10.55 18.59 -4.01
CA ARG A 121 -9.92 19.48 -3.03
C ARG A 121 -8.72 18.79 -2.38
N ILE A 122 -7.66 19.56 -2.21
CA ILE A 122 -6.38 19.08 -1.68
C ILE A 122 -6.50 18.66 -0.21
N ASN A 123 -6.10 17.43 0.08
CA ASN A 123 -5.98 16.91 1.43
C ASN A 123 -4.49 16.84 1.78
N VAL A 124 -4.11 17.46 2.89
CA VAL A 124 -2.71 17.56 3.33
C VAL A 124 -2.48 16.72 4.59
N ARG A 125 -1.52 15.80 4.55
CA ARG A 125 -1.15 14.91 5.66
C ARG A 125 0.23 15.27 6.20
N LYS A 126 0.27 15.61 7.49
CA LYS A 126 1.49 15.91 8.23
C LYS A 126 2.41 14.69 8.44
N SER A 127 1.86 13.48 8.40
CA SER A 127 2.57 12.20 8.62
C SER A 127 3.18 11.60 7.35
N ALA A 128 2.86 12.13 6.16
CA ALA A 128 3.36 11.64 4.87
C ALA A 128 3.17 10.11 4.67
N ASP A 129 1.95 9.60 4.89
CA ASP A 129 1.62 8.18 4.88
C ASP A 129 0.66 7.71 3.76
N TYR A 130 0.33 8.54 2.77
CA TYR A 130 -0.54 8.17 1.64
C TYR A 130 -0.06 6.91 0.88
N GLY A 131 1.23 6.57 0.91
CA GLY A 131 1.74 5.35 0.27
C GLY A 131 1.34 4.02 0.93
N LYS A 132 0.78 4.04 2.15
CA LYS A 132 0.66 2.85 3.02
C LYS A 132 -0.62 2.03 2.83
N GLY A 133 -1.40 2.26 1.79
CA GLY A 133 -2.63 1.50 1.53
C GLY A 133 -3.78 1.80 2.47
N LEU A 134 -3.71 2.89 3.23
CA LEU A 134 -4.75 3.25 4.20
C LEU A 134 -6.00 3.79 3.48
N ILE A 135 -7.13 3.65 4.16
CA ILE A 135 -8.39 4.29 3.79
C ILE A 135 -8.43 5.65 4.48
N TYR A 136 -8.71 6.68 3.70
CA TYR A 136 -8.74 8.07 4.11
C TYR A 136 -10.14 8.62 3.95
N THR A 137 -10.60 9.36 4.94
CA THR A 137 -11.78 10.22 4.80
C THR A 137 -11.32 11.61 4.33
N CYS A 138 -12.03 12.17 3.36
CA CYS A 138 -11.84 13.56 2.93
C CYS A 138 -11.98 14.51 4.14
N ALA A 139 -11.02 15.42 4.33
CA ALA A 139 -10.98 16.34 5.46
C ALA A 139 -12.06 17.43 5.43
N TYR A 140 -12.77 17.57 4.31
CA TYR A 140 -13.83 18.56 4.13
C TYR A 140 -15.18 17.93 4.48
N GLU A 141 -15.88 18.50 5.46
CA GLU A 141 -17.14 17.96 6.03
C GLU A 141 -18.25 17.77 4.99
N ASP A 142 -18.36 18.69 4.04
CA ASP A 142 -19.34 18.63 2.94
C ASP A 142 -19.03 17.55 1.90
N CYS A 143 -17.80 17.01 1.90
CA CYS A 143 -17.46 15.83 1.11
C CYS A 143 -17.52 14.56 1.96
N ALA A 144 -16.69 14.47 3.02
CA ALA A 144 -16.58 13.36 3.96
C ALA A 144 -16.53 11.93 3.38
N LYS A 145 -16.35 11.77 2.06
CA LYS A 145 -16.25 10.47 1.39
C LYS A 145 -14.89 9.84 1.64
N THR A 146 -14.86 8.52 1.69
CA THR A 146 -13.63 7.74 1.86
C THR A 146 -12.97 7.42 0.51
N TYR A 147 -11.66 7.29 0.52
CA TYR A 147 -10.85 6.85 -0.63
C TYR A 147 -9.61 6.12 -0.12
N GLN A 148 -9.10 5.17 -0.89
CA GLN A 148 -7.88 4.45 -0.55
C GLN A 148 -6.71 4.95 -1.39
N THR A 149 -5.53 5.02 -0.80
CA THR A 149 -4.31 5.33 -1.54
C THR A 149 -3.24 4.29 -1.31
N ILE A 150 -2.68 3.75 -2.39
CA ILE A 150 -1.64 2.72 -2.35
C ILE A 150 -0.48 3.15 -3.26
N GLY A 151 0.75 3.15 -2.73
CA GLY A 151 1.93 3.35 -3.55
C GLY A 151 2.15 2.16 -4.49
N CYS A 152 2.26 2.42 -5.79
CA CYS A 152 2.68 1.39 -6.73
C CYS A 152 4.12 0.99 -6.42
N PRO A 153 4.44 -0.29 -6.20
CA PRO A 153 5.80 -0.67 -5.87
C PRO A 153 6.73 -0.59 -7.10
N HIS A 154 6.17 -0.52 -8.32
CA HIS A 154 6.93 -0.46 -9.58
C HIS A 154 7.42 0.95 -9.92
N CYS A 155 6.53 1.95 -9.85
CA CYS A 155 6.88 3.34 -10.17
C CYS A 155 6.88 4.30 -8.99
N GLN A 156 6.55 3.82 -7.78
CA GLN A 156 6.42 4.62 -6.55
C GLN A 156 5.33 5.71 -6.58
N ARG A 157 4.58 5.85 -7.67
CA ARG A 157 3.44 6.76 -7.77
C ARG A 157 2.24 6.24 -6.98
N ILE A 158 1.44 7.15 -6.44
CA ILE A 158 0.24 6.83 -5.68
C ILE A 158 -0.90 6.47 -6.63
N ASN A 159 -1.55 5.34 -6.35
CA ASN A 159 -2.85 4.99 -6.92
C ASN A 159 -3.94 5.43 -5.95
N VAL A 160 -4.98 6.09 -6.46
CA VAL A 160 -6.12 6.57 -5.68
C VAL A 160 -7.37 5.81 -6.11
N ARG A 161 -8.17 5.34 -5.15
CA ARG A 161 -9.39 4.58 -5.41
C ARG A 161 -10.56 5.21 -4.65
N THR A 162 -11.65 5.47 -5.38
CA THR A 162 -12.90 6.04 -4.83
C THR A 162 -13.72 5.04 -4.05
N ASP A 163 -13.64 3.77 -4.42
CA ASP A 163 -14.37 2.66 -3.81
C ASP A 163 -13.35 1.74 -3.12
N PRO A 164 -13.14 1.91 -1.81
CA PRO A 164 -12.20 1.09 -1.05
C PRO A 164 -12.80 -0.30 -0.80
N ASP A 165 -12.77 -1.18 -1.79
CA ASP A 165 -13.00 -2.63 -1.64
C ASP A 165 -11.68 -3.32 -1.25
N TYR A 166 -11.35 -3.27 0.04
CA TYR A 166 -10.18 -3.99 0.52
C TYR A 166 -10.49 -5.48 0.67
N GLU A 167 -10.02 -6.30 -0.29
CA GLU A 167 -9.96 -7.75 -0.16
C GLU A 167 -8.50 -8.22 -0.11
N GLN A 168 -8.22 -9.17 0.79
CA GLN A 168 -6.88 -9.71 1.00
C GLN A 168 -6.35 -10.38 -0.29
N GLY A 169 -5.19 -9.94 -0.76
CA GLY A 169 -4.54 -10.47 -1.96
C GLY A 169 -5.15 -10.02 -3.29
N LEU A 170 -6.00 -8.99 -3.29
CA LEU A 170 -6.50 -8.41 -4.54
C LEU A 170 -5.32 -7.96 -5.43
N VAL A 171 -5.37 -8.32 -6.72
CA VAL A 171 -4.38 -7.90 -7.71
C VAL A 171 -4.79 -6.55 -8.27
N TYR A 172 -3.89 -5.59 -8.16
CA TYR A 172 -4.04 -4.25 -8.69
C TYR A 172 -3.16 -4.08 -9.92
N LYS A 173 -3.69 -3.37 -10.92
CA LYS A 173 -2.89 -2.78 -11.99
C LYS A 173 -2.59 -1.32 -11.62
N CYS A 174 -1.35 -0.87 -11.82
CA CYS A 174 -1.04 0.54 -11.63
C CYS A 174 -1.85 1.39 -12.63
N ALA A 175 -2.46 2.47 -12.14
CA ALA A 175 -3.34 3.35 -12.92
C ALA A 175 -2.56 4.31 -13.84
N HIS A 176 -1.25 4.45 -13.60
CA HIS A 176 -0.36 5.33 -14.35
C HIS A 176 0.05 4.69 -15.68
N ALA A 177 -0.17 5.38 -16.81
CA ALA A 177 -0.05 4.80 -18.16
C ALA A 177 1.36 4.29 -18.49
N GLU A 178 2.39 4.98 -18.02
CA GLU A 178 3.79 4.58 -18.18
C GLU A 178 4.23 3.44 -17.23
N CYS A 179 3.37 3.04 -16.28
CA CYS A 179 3.62 1.92 -15.38
C CYS A 179 2.52 0.86 -15.53
N GLN A 180 2.77 -0.17 -16.34
CA GLN A 180 1.81 -1.27 -16.57
C GLN A 180 1.95 -2.43 -15.57
N GLY A 181 2.77 -2.28 -14.53
CA GLY A 181 3.01 -3.33 -13.54
C GLY A 181 1.79 -3.64 -12.69
N THR A 182 1.58 -4.92 -12.39
CA THR A 182 0.58 -5.39 -11.42
C THR A 182 1.22 -5.65 -10.06
N TYR A 183 0.46 -5.46 -8.99
CA TYR A 183 0.91 -5.70 -7.62
C TYR A 183 -0.24 -6.22 -6.78
N GLN A 184 0.05 -6.88 -5.66
CA GLN A 184 -0.97 -7.31 -4.71
C GLN A 184 -0.80 -6.62 -3.37
N THR A 185 -1.88 -6.51 -2.61
CA THR A 185 -1.83 -6.00 -1.24
C THR A 185 -2.37 -7.00 -0.23
N ILE A 186 -1.70 -7.09 0.93
CA ILE A 186 -2.11 -7.93 2.06
C ILE A 186 -1.99 -7.15 3.36
N GLY A 187 -3.06 -7.10 4.12
CA GLY A 187 -3.14 -6.42 5.40
C GLY A 187 -2.54 -7.33 6.45
N CYS A 188 -1.60 -6.80 7.22
CA CYS A 188 -1.07 -7.51 8.37
C CYS A 188 -2.21 -7.76 9.36
N PRO A 189 -2.48 -9.02 9.76
CA PRO A 189 -3.59 -9.32 10.67
C PRO A 189 -3.38 -8.68 12.06
N HIS A 190 -2.14 -8.40 12.45
CA HIS A 190 -1.79 -7.87 13.78
C HIS A 190 -1.98 -6.36 13.93
N CYS A 191 -1.82 -5.59 12.84
CA CYS A 191 -1.85 -4.12 12.93
C CYS A 191 -2.49 -3.44 11.71
N GLN A 192 -3.11 -4.21 10.83
CA GLN A 192 -3.81 -3.76 9.62
C GLN A 192 -2.95 -2.95 8.64
N THR A 193 -1.63 -2.91 8.83
CA THR A 193 -0.72 -2.26 7.88
C THR A 193 -0.67 -3.06 6.60
N ILE A 194 -0.82 -2.37 5.48
CA ILE A 194 -0.81 -2.99 4.16
C ILE A 194 0.63 -3.30 3.72
N ASN A 195 0.84 -4.55 3.33
CA ASN A 195 2.03 -5.05 2.68
C ASN A 195 1.77 -5.05 1.18
N VAL A 196 2.69 -4.46 0.40
CA VAL A 196 2.55 -4.34 -1.05
C VAL A 196 3.58 -5.26 -1.71
N ARG A 197 3.14 -6.14 -2.60
CA ARG A 197 4.02 -7.09 -3.30
C ARG A 197 4.10 -6.76 -4.78
N LYS A 198 5.32 -6.53 -5.27
CA LYS A 198 5.61 -6.30 -6.70
C LYS A 198 5.16 -7.45 -7.60
N LYS A 199 5.28 -8.68 -7.11
CA LYS A 199 4.80 -9.87 -7.79
C LYS A 199 3.42 -10.22 -7.21
N ALA A 200 2.45 -10.40 -8.09
CA ALA A 200 1.07 -10.71 -7.75
C ALA A 200 0.88 -12.22 -7.51
N ASP A 201 1.65 -12.78 -6.57
CA ASP A 201 1.70 -14.21 -6.26
C ASP A 201 1.50 -14.54 -4.77
N CYS A 202 0.69 -13.75 -4.06
CA CYS A 202 0.34 -13.89 -2.64
C CYS A 202 -0.33 -15.23 -2.25
N HIS A 203 -0.74 -16.04 -3.23
CA HIS A 203 -1.33 -17.36 -3.01
C HIS A 203 -0.30 -18.44 -2.59
N ARG A 204 1.01 -18.11 -2.53
CA ARG A 204 2.12 -19.08 -2.45
C ARG A 204 2.64 -19.44 -1.04
N GLY A 205 1.81 -19.46 -0.01
CA GLY A 205 2.27 -19.92 1.32
C GLY A 205 3.39 -19.05 1.89
N PHE A 206 3.51 -17.80 1.45
CA PHE A 206 4.67 -16.96 1.75
C PHE A 206 4.59 -16.43 3.17
N ILE A 207 5.71 -16.44 3.91
CA ILE A 207 5.81 -15.83 5.22
C ILE A 207 6.15 -14.35 5.06
N TYR A 208 5.22 -13.49 5.45
CA TYR A 208 5.34 -12.04 5.43
C TYR A 208 5.89 -11.54 6.76
N GLY A 209 6.90 -10.68 6.70
CA GLY A 209 7.17 -9.73 7.78
C GLY A 209 6.30 -8.49 7.60
N CYS A 210 5.68 -8.00 8.68
CA CYS A 210 4.87 -6.79 8.59
C CYS A 210 5.68 -5.56 8.14
N ALA A 211 5.21 -4.85 7.11
CA ALA A 211 5.80 -3.62 6.61
C ALA A 211 5.87 -2.50 7.67
N ASN A 212 5.02 -2.56 8.71
CA ASN A 212 5.20 -1.73 9.89
C ASN A 212 6.34 -2.27 10.75
N VAL A 213 7.51 -1.64 10.65
CA VAL A 213 8.73 -1.97 11.41
C VAL A 213 8.52 -2.00 12.94
N LYS A 214 7.48 -1.34 13.46
CA LYS A 214 7.13 -1.40 14.89
C LYS A 214 6.37 -2.67 15.26
N CYS A 215 5.60 -3.25 14.34
CA CYS A 215 4.81 -4.45 14.59
C CYS A 215 5.71 -5.67 14.80
N LYS A 216 6.75 -5.84 13.98
CA LYS A 216 7.74 -6.95 14.02
C LYS A 216 7.16 -8.37 13.94
N LYS A 217 5.84 -8.55 13.91
CA LYS A 217 5.17 -9.83 13.74
C LYS A 217 5.27 -10.32 12.30
N LYS A 218 5.32 -11.64 12.16
CA LYS A 218 5.18 -12.34 10.89
C LYS A 218 3.78 -12.91 10.76
N PHE A 219 3.37 -13.23 9.55
CA PHE A 219 2.13 -13.95 9.24
C PHE A 219 2.33 -14.67 7.90
N GLN A 220 1.46 -15.61 7.54
CA GLN A 220 1.60 -16.38 6.30
C GLN A 220 0.27 -16.43 5.55
N THR A 221 0.32 -16.54 4.23
CA THR A 221 -0.89 -16.58 3.41
C THR A 221 -0.91 -17.71 2.39
N ILE A 222 -2.04 -18.39 2.23
CA ILE A 222 -2.27 -19.37 1.16
C ILE A 222 -3.58 -19.02 0.44
N GLY A 223 -3.61 -19.18 -0.88
CA GLY A 223 -4.87 -19.07 -1.63
C GLY A 223 -5.72 -20.32 -1.43
N CYS A 224 -7.01 -20.15 -1.15
CA CYS A 224 -7.96 -21.25 -1.20
C CYS A 224 -8.19 -21.68 -2.66
N PRO A 225 -8.01 -22.95 -3.04
CA PRO A 225 -8.24 -23.40 -4.41
C PRO A 225 -9.72 -23.35 -4.81
N HIS A 226 -10.65 -23.36 -3.84
CA HIS A 226 -12.10 -23.36 -4.05
C HIS A 226 -12.66 -21.97 -4.32
N CYS A 227 -12.48 -21.03 -3.41
CA CYS A 227 -13.06 -19.68 -3.51
C CYS A 227 -12.06 -18.61 -3.97
N LYS A 228 -10.79 -18.97 -4.18
CA LYS A 228 -9.68 -18.08 -4.57
C LYS A 228 -9.32 -16.97 -3.59
N ARG A 229 -10.04 -16.86 -2.46
CA ARG A 229 -9.69 -15.95 -1.36
C ARG A 229 -8.41 -16.37 -0.64
N ILE A 230 -7.77 -15.41 0.02
CA ILE A 230 -6.53 -15.62 0.76
C ILE A 230 -6.83 -15.97 2.22
N ASN A 231 -6.40 -17.15 2.66
CA ASN A 231 -6.37 -17.48 4.08
C ASN A 231 -5.10 -16.91 4.72
N ILE A 232 -5.19 -16.51 5.98
CA ILE A 232 -4.11 -15.85 6.73
C ILE A 232 -3.87 -16.62 8.03
N TRP A 233 -2.62 -17.04 8.24
CA TRP A 233 -2.13 -17.59 9.49
C TRP A 233 -1.38 -16.50 10.24
N ASN A 234 -1.95 -16.08 11.37
CA ASN A 234 -1.45 -14.94 12.12
C ASN A 234 -0.04 -15.18 12.65
N ASP A 235 0.32 -16.40 13.03
CA ASP A 235 1.62 -16.71 13.63
C ASP A 235 2.62 -17.31 12.64
N ALA A 236 2.28 -17.31 11.35
CA ALA A 236 3.10 -17.91 10.28
C ALA A 236 3.44 -19.39 10.54
N ASP A 237 2.45 -20.12 11.03
CA ASP A 237 2.51 -21.51 11.46
C ASP A 237 1.83 -22.48 10.48
N TYR A 238 1.50 -22.03 9.27
CA TYR A 238 0.93 -22.91 8.24
C TYR A 238 1.89 -24.07 7.93
N LYS A 239 1.36 -25.29 7.97
CA LYS A 239 2.09 -26.52 7.69
C LYS A 239 1.64 -27.11 6.35
N GLU A 240 2.55 -27.14 5.38
CA GLU A 240 2.33 -27.84 4.12
C GLU A 240 2.08 -29.34 4.36
N GLY A 241 1.33 -29.95 3.45
CA GLY A 241 0.98 -31.37 3.52
C GLY A 241 -0.13 -31.71 4.52
N LEU A 242 -0.50 -30.82 5.45
CA LEU A 242 -1.70 -31.00 6.26
C LEU A 242 -2.96 -30.54 5.52
N VAL A 243 -4.11 -31.11 5.89
CA VAL A 243 -5.42 -30.68 5.41
C VAL A 243 -5.86 -29.46 6.22
N HIS A 244 -6.24 -28.39 5.53
CA HIS A 244 -6.70 -27.13 6.11
C HIS A 244 -8.11 -26.81 5.65
N THR A 245 -8.91 -26.22 6.52
CA THR A 245 -10.25 -25.71 6.18
C THR A 245 -10.15 -24.24 5.79
N CYS A 246 -10.83 -23.84 4.71
CA CYS A 246 -10.92 -22.44 4.32
C CYS A 246 -11.61 -21.62 5.42
N ALA A 247 -10.96 -20.56 5.90
CA ALA A 247 -11.40 -19.69 7.01
C ALA A 247 -12.56 -18.76 6.66
N TYR A 248 -13.10 -18.84 5.45
CA TYR A 248 -14.26 -18.04 5.04
C TYR A 248 -15.52 -18.89 5.11
N ASP A 249 -16.50 -18.44 5.90
CA ASP A 249 -17.79 -19.12 6.16
C ASP A 249 -18.56 -19.49 4.88
N GLN A 250 -18.41 -18.71 3.82
CA GLN A 250 -19.04 -18.99 2.52
C GLN A 250 -18.40 -20.15 1.75
N CYS A 251 -17.22 -20.60 2.19
CA CYS A 251 -16.46 -21.66 1.55
C CYS A 251 -16.36 -22.88 2.47
N GLU A 252 -15.71 -22.77 3.63
CA GLU A 252 -15.49 -23.85 4.62
C GLU A 252 -15.00 -25.19 4.05
N LYS A 253 -14.49 -25.20 2.81
CA LYS A 253 -14.01 -26.41 2.15
C LYS A 253 -12.58 -26.70 2.56
N ASN A 254 -12.30 -27.99 2.70
CA ASN A 254 -10.96 -28.48 2.97
C ASN A 254 -10.08 -28.42 1.72
N PHE A 255 -8.81 -28.11 1.90
CA PHE A 255 -7.78 -28.11 0.88
C PHE A 255 -6.43 -28.48 1.49
N GLN A 256 -5.49 -28.86 0.63
CA GLN A 256 -4.15 -29.25 1.04
C GLN A 256 -3.17 -28.72 -0.02
N THR A 257 -1.97 -28.33 0.41
CA THR A 257 -0.95 -27.87 -0.53
C THR A 257 0.44 -28.38 -0.16
N ILE A 258 1.26 -28.62 -1.17
CA ILE A 258 2.69 -28.96 -1.04
C ILE A 258 3.45 -28.25 -2.15
N THR A 259 4.56 -27.63 -1.80
CA THR A 259 5.51 -27.08 -2.75
C THR A 259 6.32 -28.20 -3.41
N CYS A 260 6.26 -28.30 -4.74
CA CYS A 260 7.02 -29.28 -5.49
C CYS A 260 8.53 -29.02 -5.32
N PRO A 261 9.32 -30.02 -4.90
CA PRO A 261 10.75 -29.84 -4.60
C PRO A 261 11.64 -29.68 -5.85
N HIS A 262 11.06 -29.83 -7.04
CA HIS A 262 11.74 -29.78 -8.33
C HIS A 262 11.58 -28.43 -9.06
N CYS A 263 10.43 -27.77 -8.89
CA CYS A 263 10.11 -26.53 -9.60
C CYS A 263 9.60 -25.40 -8.69
N GLU A 264 9.49 -25.65 -7.39
CA GLU A 264 9.07 -24.69 -6.36
C GLU A 264 7.66 -24.11 -6.58
N ARG A 265 6.85 -24.77 -7.42
CA ARG A 265 5.43 -24.43 -7.60
C ARG A 265 4.59 -25.23 -6.61
N VAL A 266 3.51 -24.61 -6.15
CA VAL A 266 2.61 -25.21 -5.16
C VAL A 266 1.61 -26.13 -5.85
N ASN A 267 1.66 -27.42 -5.51
CA ASN A 267 0.61 -28.37 -5.82
C ASN A 267 -0.56 -28.12 -4.86
N MET A 268 -1.76 -28.01 -5.41
CA MET A 268 -2.96 -27.72 -4.62
C MET A 268 -4.02 -28.76 -4.92
N TRP A 269 -4.58 -29.28 -3.84
CA TRP A 269 -5.61 -30.30 -3.86
C TRP A 269 -6.93 -29.68 -3.41
N LYS A 270 -7.98 -29.96 -4.19
CA LYS A 270 -9.36 -29.58 -3.91
C LYS A 270 -10.20 -30.85 -3.89
N ASP A 271 -10.97 -31.07 -2.83
CA ASP A 271 -11.90 -32.19 -2.66
C ASP A 271 -11.29 -33.62 -2.60
N ASP A 272 -10.04 -33.80 -3.03
CA ASP A 272 -9.29 -35.06 -2.96
C ASP A 272 -7.88 -34.78 -2.43
N PHE A 273 -7.40 -35.55 -1.45
CA PHE A 273 -6.16 -35.28 -0.70
C PHE A 273 -5.10 -36.32 -1.05
N TYR A 274 -3.82 -35.93 -1.05
CA TYR A 274 -2.78 -36.94 -1.18
C TYR A 274 -2.70 -37.75 0.12
N SER A 275 -2.49 -39.06 0.03
CA SER A 275 -2.20 -39.88 1.21
C SER A 275 -0.70 -39.80 1.53
N PRO A 276 -0.31 -39.68 2.82
CA PRO A 276 1.10 -39.65 3.20
C PRO A 276 1.89 -40.84 2.65
N GLY A 277 2.93 -40.55 1.86
CA GLY A 277 3.81 -41.55 1.24
C GLY A 277 3.43 -41.92 -0.19
N ASP A 278 2.26 -41.50 -0.69
CA ASP A 278 1.88 -41.74 -2.09
C ASP A 278 2.74 -40.92 -3.05
N THR A 279 2.96 -41.48 -4.25
CA THR A 279 3.67 -40.78 -5.34
C THR A 279 2.82 -39.63 -5.86
N ILE A 280 3.37 -38.42 -5.77
CA ILE A 280 2.77 -37.19 -6.24
C ILE A 280 3.45 -36.77 -7.54
N ALA A 281 2.72 -36.77 -8.65
CA ALA A 281 3.17 -36.14 -9.89
C ALA A 281 2.94 -34.62 -9.84
N CYS A 282 3.96 -33.84 -10.20
CA CYS A 282 3.82 -32.39 -10.33
C CYS A 282 2.86 -32.05 -11.50
N PRO A 283 1.74 -31.34 -11.25
CA PRO A 283 0.71 -31.11 -12.27
C PRO A 283 1.15 -30.11 -13.35
N TYR A 284 2.30 -29.45 -13.16
CA TYR A 284 2.85 -28.52 -14.13
C TYR A 284 3.63 -29.29 -15.20
N ALA A 285 3.14 -29.26 -16.45
CA ALA A 285 3.71 -30.00 -17.57
C ALA A 285 5.22 -29.78 -17.79
N GLU A 286 5.72 -28.57 -17.52
CA GLU A 286 7.15 -28.25 -17.60
C GLU A 286 8.00 -28.99 -16.56
N CYS A 287 7.41 -29.34 -15.43
CA CYS A 287 8.08 -30.12 -14.39
C CYS A 287 7.80 -31.60 -14.58
N GLY A 288 6.54 -32.04 -14.46
CA GLY A 288 6.09 -33.43 -14.61
C GLY A 288 6.71 -34.46 -13.65
N LYS A 289 7.77 -34.09 -12.92
CA LYS A 289 8.50 -34.97 -12.01
C LYS A 289 7.65 -35.38 -10.82
N GLU A 290 7.93 -36.59 -10.35
CA GLU A 290 7.30 -37.19 -9.19
C GLU A 290 8.10 -36.94 -7.92
N PHE A 291 7.43 -36.96 -6.79
CA PHE A 291 8.02 -36.94 -5.45
C PHE A 291 7.05 -37.57 -4.45
N GLN A 292 7.49 -37.85 -3.24
CA GLN A 292 6.62 -38.29 -2.14
C GLN A 292 6.79 -37.36 -0.94
N ALA A 293 5.76 -37.27 -0.11
CA ALA A 293 5.80 -36.45 1.09
C ALA A 293 5.08 -37.11 2.27
N VAL A 294 5.57 -36.86 3.48
CA VAL A 294 4.97 -37.34 4.74
C VAL A 294 5.20 -36.31 5.84
N ASN A 295 4.13 -35.86 6.48
CA ASN A 295 4.25 -35.05 7.70
C ASN A 295 4.69 -35.94 8.88
N CYS A 296 5.69 -35.50 9.63
CA CYS A 296 6.13 -36.19 10.85
C CYS A 296 4.98 -36.20 11.88
N PRO A 297 4.62 -37.34 12.48
CA PRO A 297 3.50 -37.42 13.42
C PRO A 297 3.79 -36.73 14.77
N ARG A 298 5.05 -36.34 15.03
CA ARG A 298 5.46 -35.70 16.29
C ARG A 298 5.50 -34.17 16.23
N CYS A 299 5.99 -33.61 15.13
CA CYS A 299 6.17 -32.15 14.97
C CYS A 299 5.50 -31.58 13.71
N GLU A 300 4.83 -32.42 12.93
CA GLU A 300 4.08 -32.06 11.72
C GLU A 300 4.92 -31.45 10.58
N VAL A 301 6.25 -31.41 10.72
CA VAL A 301 7.16 -30.99 9.65
C VAL A 301 7.05 -31.95 8.47
N LEU A 302 6.93 -31.38 7.27
CA LEU A 302 6.83 -32.12 6.02
C LEU A 302 8.18 -32.68 5.60
N ASN A 303 8.27 -34.00 5.45
CA ASN A 303 9.43 -34.70 4.93
C ASN A 303 9.17 -34.97 3.45
N ILE A 304 10.15 -34.68 2.58
CA ILE A 304 9.99 -34.77 1.12
C ILE A 304 11.08 -35.66 0.54
N TRP A 305 10.68 -36.64 -0.27
CA TRP A 305 11.56 -37.50 -1.05
C TRP A 305 11.48 -37.10 -2.51
N LYS A 306 12.48 -36.35 -2.99
CA LYS A 306 12.49 -35.77 -4.33
C LYS A 306 12.46 -36.82 -5.44
N ASP A 307 13.03 -37.99 -5.19
CA ASP A 307 13.14 -39.07 -6.19
C ASP A 307 12.06 -40.15 -6.04
N ALA A 308 10.99 -39.87 -5.27
CA ALA A 308 9.89 -40.80 -5.02
C ALA A 308 10.35 -42.22 -4.59
N ASN A 309 11.31 -42.25 -3.66
CA ASN A 309 11.89 -43.49 -3.11
C ASN A 309 11.49 -43.79 -1.66
N TYR A 310 10.43 -43.14 -1.15
CA TYR A 310 9.79 -43.50 0.11
C TYR A 310 9.10 -44.86 0.00
N GLN A 311 9.43 -45.76 0.93
CA GLN A 311 8.85 -47.09 1.04
C GLN A 311 8.03 -47.22 2.33
N HIS A 312 6.78 -47.67 2.19
CA HIS A 312 5.90 -47.98 3.32
C HIS A 312 6.50 -49.06 4.23
N GLY A 313 6.22 -48.97 5.53
CA GLY A 313 6.72 -49.91 6.54
C GLY A 313 8.15 -49.64 7.03
N LEU A 314 8.98 -48.92 6.27
CA LEU A 314 10.33 -48.53 6.71
C LEU A 314 10.29 -47.37 7.72
N CYS A 315 11.30 -47.33 8.58
CA CYS A 315 11.47 -46.30 9.60
C CYS A 315 12.35 -45.17 9.07
N TYR A 316 11.85 -43.94 9.16
CA TYR A 316 12.53 -42.72 8.74
C TYR A 316 12.68 -41.77 9.92
N THR A 317 13.73 -40.95 9.90
CA THR A 317 13.94 -39.88 10.89
C THR A 317 13.40 -38.58 10.33
N CYS A 318 12.74 -37.79 11.17
CA CYS A 318 12.27 -36.45 10.81
C CYS A 318 13.42 -35.57 10.33
N VAL A 319 13.20 -34.83 9.24
CA VAL A 319 14.14 -33.83 8.72
C VAL A 319 14.36 -32.65 9.68
N ASP A 320 13.45 -32.44 10.64
CA ASP A 320 13.61 -31.46 11.70
C ASP A 320 14.54 -32.01 12.80
N GLU A 321 15.75 -31.45 12.87
CA GLU A 321 16.80 -31.86 13.79
C GLU A 321 16.38 -31.71 15.27
N GLU A 322 15.53 -30.73 15.59
CA GLU A 322 15.04 -30.53 16.96
C GLU A 322 14.04 -31.61 17.37
N CYS A 323 13.25 -32.10 16.41
CA CYS A 323 12.32 -33.19 16.63
C CYS A 323 13.05 -34.52 16.80
N ASN A 324 13.96 -34.83 15.86
CA ASN A 324 14.69 -36.11 15.75
C ASN A 324 13.77 -37.35 15.92
N GLY A 325 12.48 -37.19 15.62
CA GLY A 325 11.47 -38.21 15.80
C GLY A 325 11.53 -39.23 14.68
N LYS A 326 11.39 -40.52 15.02
CA LYS A 326 11.29 -41.58 14.02
C LYS A 326 9.84 -41.88 13.70
N PHE A 327 9.55 -42.21 12.44
CA PHE A 327 8.21 -42.54 11.99
C PHE A 327 8.21 -43.55 10.84
N LYS A 328 7.07 -44.20 10.63
CA LYS A 328 6.82 -45.10 9.51
C LYS A 328 5.35 -45.03 9.10
N THR A 329 5.04 -45.36 7.85
CA THR A 329 3.64 -45.49 7.40
C THR A 329 3.23 -46.96 7.35
N VAL A 330 2.11 -47.29 8.00
CA VAL A 330 1.49 -48.63 8.01
C VAL A 330 0.03 -48.47 7.62
N ASP A 331 -0.42 -49.18 6.60
CA ASP A 331 -1.80 -49.13 6.09
C ASP A 331 -2.32 -47.69 5.85
N GLY A 332 -1.46 -46.86 5.23
CA GLY A 332 -1.77 -45.45 4.92
C GLY A 332 -1.74 -44.50 6.13
N ARG A 333 -1.39 -44.97 7.33
CA ARG A 333 -1.28 -44.14 8.55
C ARG A 333 0.16 -43.93 8.95
N VAL A 334 0.52 -42.68 9.26
CA VAL A 334 1.85 -42.32 9.76
C VAL A 334 1.89 -42.52 11.28
N LEU A 335 2.80 -43.36 11.75
CA LEU A 335 2.94 -43.72 13.16
C LEU A 335 4.32 -43.32 13.66
N THR A 336 4.40 -42.91 14.93
CA THR A 336 5.68 -42.78 15.63
C THR A 336 6.34 -44.15 15.74
N ALA A 337 7.64 -44.19 15.48
CA ALA A 337 8.47 -45.38 15.66
C ALA A 337 9.42 -45.13 16.83
N ASN A 338 9.57 -46.14 17.69
CA ASN A 338 10.50 -46.10 18.82
C ASN A 338 11.93 -46.42 18.35
#